data_AF-A0A327WDS3-F1
#
_entry.id   AF-A0A327WDS3-F1
#
_cell.length_a   1.000
_cell.length_b   1.000
_cell.length_c   1.000
_cell.angle_alpha   90.00
_cell.angle_beta   90.00
_cell.angle_gamma   90.00
#
_symmetry.space_group_name_H-M   'P 1'
#
loop_
_entity.id
_entity.type
_entity.pdbx_description
1 polymer ?
#
loop_
_entity_poly.entity_id
_entity_poly.type
_entity_poly.pdbx_seq_one_letter_code
_entity_poly.pdbx_strand_id
1 'polypeptide(L)'
;MRHLLLLIFLTAASYAMAQDSSGTKNLNLSATQTAQLKVINKAFIKDAQQIRTDKSLTADDKKVKLQELSFNREDRIKTVLTPDQLAKWKQQHIAMHQMADMHRTDSQKVRAKIKEELGLTNEQAQQLKNINKSFRDQAKAIRQDNGISKQVRKEKLDSLKNVQDSQVQGVLNADQYTKYKAISASMQDRMQNLKKTQSRDIPGRNTPGRN
;
A
#
# COMPACT_ATOMS: atom_id res chain seq x y z
N MET A 1 40.87 21.82 -6.91
CA MET A 1 41.01 22.21 -5.48
C MET A 1 40.00 23.30 -5.14
N ARG A 2 38.85 22.92 -4.57
CA ARG A 2 38.06 23.63 -3.55
C ARG A 2 36.62 23.13 -3.61
N HIS A 3 36.35 22.19 -2.70
CA HIS A 3 35.03 21.73 -2.34
C HIS A 3 34.25 22.88 -1.69
N LEU A 4 33.01 23.11 -2.11
CA LEU A 4 32.03 23.82 -1.30
C LEU A 4 30.78 22.96 -1.19
N LEU A 5 30.77 22.15 -0.13
CA LEU A 5 29.61 21.46 0.41
C LEU A 5 28.65 22.52 0.98
N LEU A 6 27.49 22.68 0.37
CA LEU A 6 26.33 23.34 0.98
C LEU A 6 25.24 22.29 1.17
N LEU A 7 25.43 21.48 2.22
CA LEU A 7 24.42 20.59 2.78
C LEU A 7 23.41 21.44 3.54
N ILE A 8 22.38 21.91 2.84
CA ILE A 8 21.18 22.46 3.48
C ILE A 8 20.41 21.26 4.05
N PHE A 9 20.60 21.01 5.35
CA PHE A 9 19.74 20.12 6.12
C PHE A 9 18.35 20.77 6.21
N LEU A 10 17.49 20.47 5.24
CA LEU A 10 16.07 20.72 5.36
C LEU A 10 15.50 19.68 6.33
N THR A 11 15.44 20.03 7.60
CA THR A 11 14.72 19.29 8.63
C THR A 11 13.23 19.39 8.36
N ALA A 12 12.74 18.57 7.43
CA ALA A 12 11.33 18.32 7.25
C ALA A 12 10.82 17.57 8.50
N ALA A 13 10.40 18.34 9.51
CA ALA A 13 9.55 17.86 10.60
C ALA A 13 8.25 17.34 9.98
N SER A 14 8.29 16.07 9.60
CA SER A 14 7.13 15.35 9.12
C SER A 14 6.25 15.11 10.34
N TYR A 15 5.33 16.04 10.60
CA TYR A 15 4.19 15.78 11.48
C TYR A 15 3.40 14.63 10.85
N ALA A 16 3.78 13.41 11.19
CA ALA A 16 2.93 12.25 11.02
C ALA A 16 1.74 12.49 11.94
N MET A 17 0.68 13.05 11.37
CA MET A 17 -0.67 12.97 11.92
C MET A 17 -0.86 11.50 12.28
N ALA A 18 -0.84 11.20 13.58
CA ALA A 18 -1.22 9.91 14.11
C ALA A 18 -2.71 9.76 13.80
N GLN A 19 -3.01 9.35 12.56
CA GLN A 19 -4.34 8.93 12.17
C GLN A 19 -4.71 7.82 13.15
N ASP A 20 -5.66 8.14 14.00
CA ASP A 20 -6.40 7.23 14.86
C ASP A 20 -6.57 5.90 14.12
N SER A 21 -5.86 4.87 14.60
CA SER A 21 -5.80 3.57 13.95
C SER A 21 -7.23 3.05 13.85
N SER A 22 -7.69 2.77 12.64
CA SER A 22 -9.08 2.47 12.30
C SER A 22 -9.76 1.39 13.16
N GLY A 23 -9.02 0.57 13.89
CA GLY A 23 -9.54 -0.47 14.78
C GLY A 23 -10.12 -0.02 16.13
N THR A 24 -9.97 1.25 16.54
CA THR A 24 -10.49 1.74 17.84
C THR A 24 -11.71 2.64 17.75
N LYS A 25 -12.06 3.11 16.54
CA LYS A 25 -13.11 4.12 16.31
C LYS A 25 -14.51 3.71 16.77
N ASN A 26 -14.78 2.41 16.86
CA ASN A 26 -16.10 1.87 17.17
C ASN A 26 -16.20 1.28 18.59
N LEU A 27 -15.24 1.57 19.48
CA LEU A 27 -15.18 0.97 20.82
C LEU A 27 -15.77 1.85 21.94
N ASN A 28 -16.33 3.04 21.63
CA ASN A 28 -16.88 3.97 22.63
C ASN A 28 -15.92 4.20 23.80
N LEU A 29 -14.67 4.58 23.47
CA LEU A 29 -13.60 4.72 24.46
C LEU A 29 -13.83 5.93 25.35
N SER A 30 -13.50 5.80 26.64
CA SER A 30 -13.44 6.96 27.54
C SER A 30 -12.28 7.90 27.15
N ALA A 31 -12.30 9.12 27.68
CA ALA A 31 -11.21 10.09 27.48
C ALA A 31 -9.87 9.52 27.98
N THR A 32 -9.87 8.86 29.14
CA THR A 32 -8.69 8.22 29.73
C THR A 32 -8.16 7.08 28.85
N GLN A 33 -9.04 6.18 28.40
CA GLN A 33 -8.65 5.08 27.50
C GLN A 33 -8.06 5.61 26.19
N THR A 34 -8.68 6.66 25.62
CA THR A 34 -8.20 7.31 24.41
C THR A 34 -6.81 7.91 24.61
N ALA A 35 -6.55 8.56 25.75
CA ALA A 35 -5.23 9.09 26.07
C ALA A 35 -4.18 7.97 26.19
N GLN A 36 -4.51 6.88 26.87
CA GLN A 36 -3.61 5.71 27.02
C GLN A 36 -3.29 5.05 25.67
N LEU A 37 -4.30 4.85 24.81
CA LEU A 37 -4.11 4.29 23.48
C LEU A 37 -3.26 5.19 22.58
N LYS A 38 -3.43 6.52 22.68
CA LYS A 38 -2.55 7.48 21.97
C LYS A 38 -1.09 7.32 22.39
N VAL A 39 -0.82 7.16 23.69
CA VAL A 39 0.55 6.93 24.18
C VAL A 39 1.12 5.62 23.66
N ILE A 40 0.35 4.53 23.71
CA ILE A 40 0.77 3.22 23.18
C ILE A 40 1.07 3.31 21.68
N ASN A 41 0.18 3.94 20.90
CA ASN A 41 0.34 4.10 19.46
C ASN A 41 1.53 4.98 19.09
N LYS A 42 1.76 6.07 19.83
CA LYS A 42 2.91 6.95 19.62
C LYS A 42 4.23 6.22 19.87
N ALA A 43 4.31 5.43 20.95
CA ALA A 43 5.48 4.60 21.23
C ALA A 43 5.72 3.59 20.09
N PHE A 44 4.69 2.85 19.70
CA PHE A 44 4.77 1.89 18.60
C PHE A 44 5.26 2.53 17.28
N ILE A 45 4.73 3.69 16.90
CA ILE A 45 5.16 4.37 15.67
C ILE A 45 6.64 4.73 15.73
N LYS A 46 7.10 5.27 16.87
CA LYS A 46 8.50 5.62 17.10
C LYS A 46 9.40 4.39 16.97
N ASP A 47 9.07 3.32 17.68
CA ASP A 47 9.89 2.10 17.73
C ASP A 47 9.91 1.41 16.35
N ALA A 48 8.75 1.37 15.68
CA ALA A 48 8.63 0.81 14.34
C ALA A 48 9.38 1.65 13.30
N GLN A 49 9.51 2.97 13.48
CA GLN A 49 10.33 3.81 12.63
C GLN A 49 11.81 3.51 12.85
N GLN A 50 12.26 3.40 14.10
CA GLN A 50 13.63 3.05 14.45
C GLN A 50 14.05 1.72 13.79
N ILE A 51 13.23 0.66 13.94
CA ILE A 51 13.50 -0.66 13.32
C ILE A 51 13.61 -0.54 11.79
N ARG A 52 12.72 0.23 11.14
CA ARG A 52 12.74 0.38 9.67
C ARG A 52 14.00 1.09 9.18
N THR A 53 14.45 2.11 9.91
CA THR A 53 15.62 2.92 9.55
C THR A 53 16.95 2.32 9.99
N ASP A 54 16.94 1.32 10.86
CA ASP A 54 18.15 0.66 11.35
C ASP A 54 18.89 -0.04 10.19
N LYS A 55 20.10 0.42 9.89
CA LYS A 55 20.93 -0.14 8.81
C LYS A 55 21.67 -1.41 9.21
N SER A 56 21.73 -1.71 10.51
CA SER A 56 22.38 -2.92 11.03
C SER A 56 21.50 -4.18 10.87
N LEU A 57 20.19 -4.01 10.70
CA LEU A 57 19.24 -5.11 10.58
C LEU A 57 19.02 -5.52 9.12
N THR A 58 18.96 -6.83 8.88
CA THR A 58 18.51 -7.37 7.60
C THR A 58 16.99 -7.16 7.42
N ALA A 59 16.49 -7.39 6.21
CA ALA A 59 15.05 -7.30 5.94
C ALA A 59 14.24 -8.31 6.77
N ASP A 60 14.79 -9.51 7.01
CA ASP A 60 14.13 -10.56 7.78
C ASP A 60 14.15 -10.24 9.28
N ASP A 61 15.26 -9.72 9.81
CA ASP A 61 15.33 -9.26 11.21
C ASP A 61 14.33 -8.14 11.48
N LYS A 62 14.24 -7.18 10.56
CA LYS A 62 13.24 -6.10 10.65
C LYS A 62 11.83 -6.65 10.70
N LYS A 63 11.52 -7.65 9.88
CA LYS A 63 10.21 -8.28 9.84
C LYS A 63 9.88 -8.95 11.18
N VAL A 64 10.81 -9.74 11.73
CA VAL A 64 10.63 -10.42 13.03
C VAL A 64 10.42 -9.39 14.13
N LYS A 65 11.28 -8.37 14.23
CA LYS A 65 11.16 -7.32 15.26
C LYS A 65 9.89 -6.49 15.13
N LEU A 66 9.45 -6.17 13.92
CA LEU A 66 8.17 -5.46 13.71
C LEU A 66 6.97 -6.31 14.10
N GLN A 67 7.04 -7.64 13.90
CA GLN A 67 5.99 -8.56 14.31
C GLN A 67 5.91 -8.65 15.83
N GLU A 68 7.04 -8.83 16.52
CA GLU A 68 7.12 -8.81 17.97
C GLU A 68 6.62 -7.49 18.56
N LEU A 69 7.03 -6.35 17.98
CA LEU A 69 6.55 -5.04 18.38
C LEU A 69 5.03 -4.89 18.22
N SER A 70 4.44 -5.55 17.20
CA SER A 70 3.00 -5.55 16.98
C SER A 70 2.27 -6.35 18.06
N PHE A 71 2.78 -7.54 18.43
CA PHE A 71 2.23 -8.33 19.55
C PHE A 71 2.30 -7.56 20.88
N ASN A 72 3.47 -6.97 21.18
CA ASN A 72 3.64 -6.18 22.40
C ASN A 72 2.69 -4.98 22.46
N ARG A 73 2.44 -4.32 21.32
CA ARG A 73 1.43 -3.26 21.25
C ARG A 73 0.03 -3.80 21.54
N GLU A 74 -0.35 -4.93 20.94
CA GLU A 74 -1.67 -5.52 21.16
C GLU A 74 -1.89 -5.87 22.62
N ASP A 75 -0.92 -6.48 23.30
CA ASP A 75 -1.05 -6.82 24.72
C ASP A 75 -1.24 -5.59 25.58
N ARG A 76 -0.53 -4.50 25.29
CA ARG A 76 -0.74 -3.20 25.96
C ARG A 76 -2.09 -2.56 25.66
N ILE A 77 -2.66 -2.79 24.48
CA ILE A 77 -4.02 -2.32 24.16
C ILE A 77 -5.04 -3.10 24.97
N LYS A 78 -4.89 -4.43 25.09
CA LYS A 78 -5.82 -5.30 25.84
C LYS A 78 -5.97 -4.90 27.31
N THR A 79 -4.93 -4.33 27.93
CA THR A 79 -4.99 -3.87 29.33
C THR A 79 -5.75 -2.56 29.53
N VAL A 80 -6.00 -1.79 28.45
CA VAL A 80 -6.73 -0.52 28.49
C VAL A 80 -8.23 -0.71 28.24
N LEU A 81 -8.60 -1.77 27.53
CA LEU A 81 -9.98 -2.03 27.12
C LEU A 81 -10.76 -2.76 28.22
N THR A 82 -12.06 -2.46 28.32
CA THR A 82 -12.98 -3.29 29.12
C THR A 82 -13.19 -4.65 28.43
N PRO A 83 -13.72 -5.66 29.14
CA PRO A 83 -14.02 -6.96 28.54
C PRO A 83 -14.89 -6.87 27.27
N ASP A 84 -15.94 -6.05 27.29
CA ASP A 84 -16.83 -5.86 26.13
C ASP A 84 -16.13 -5.17 24.96
N GLN A 85 -15.34 -4.14 25.24
CA GLN A 85 -14.54 -3.45 24.24
C GLN A 85 -13.49 -4.39 23.62
N LEU A 86 -12.86 -5.23 24.44
CA LEU A 86 -11.89 -6.22 24.02
C LEU A 86 -12.54 -7.28 23.10
N ALA A 87 -13.74 -7.76 23.43
CA ALA A 87 -14.47 -8.69 22.59
C ALA A 87 -14.76 -8.10 21.21
N LYS A 88 -15.25 -6.85 21.16
CA LYS A 88 -15.52 -6.13 19.91
C LYS A 88 -14.23 -5.87 19.11
N TRP A 89 -13.15 -5.51 19.79
CA TRP A 89 -11.84 -5.30 19.17
C TRP A 89 -11.29 -6.59 18.55
N LYS A 90 -11.38 -7.73 19.26
CA LYS A 90 -10.98 -9.05 18.74
C LYS A 90 -11.77 -9.42 17.48
N GLN A 91 -13.09 -9.22 17.50
CA GLN A 91 -13.94 -9.52 16.34
C GLN A 91 -13.54 -8.68 15.11
N GLN A 92 -13.32 -7.37 15.30
CA GLN A 92 -12.85 -6.49 14.22
C GLN A 92 -11.47 -6.89 13.70
N HIS A 93 -10.58 -7.28 14.60
CA HIS A 93 -9.23 -7.71 14.27
C HIS A 93 -9.25 -9.01 13.46
N ILE A 94 -10.05 -10.01 13.86
CA ILE A 94 -10.25 -11.25 13.12
C ILE A 94 -10.82 -10.96 11.72
N ALA A 95 -11.84 -10.11 11.61
CA ALA A 95 -12.42 -9.74 10.33
C ALA A 95 -11.41 -9.06 9.41
N MET A 96 -10.56 -8.17 9.94
CA MET A 96 -9.48 -7.54 9.18
C MET A 96 -8.43 -8.56 8.72
N HIS A 97 -8.02 -9.49 9.59
CA HIS A 97 -7.09 -10.55 9.25
C HIS A 97 -7.65 -11.48 8.17
N GLN A 98 -8.90 -11.94 8.33
CA GLN A 98 -9.59 -12.75 7.33
C GLN A 98 -9.69 -12.01 5.99
N MET A 99 -10.02 -10.72 5.99
CA MET A 99 -10.01 -9.90 4.77
C MET A 99 -8.62 -9.78 4.15
N ALA A 100 -7.58 -9.57 4.96
CA ALA A 100 -6.21 -9.51 4.47
C ALA A 100 -5.74 -10.84 3.85
N ASP A 101 -6.10 -11.97 4.48
CA ASP A 101 -5.78 -13.30 3.98
C ASP A 101 -6.55 -13.64 2.70
N MET A 102 -7.83 -13.26 2.62
CA MET A 102 -8.61 -13.34 1.39
C MET A 102 -7.94 -12.52 0.26
N HIS A 103 -7.56 -11.26 0.51
CA HIS A 103 -6.86 -10.45 -0.49
C HIS A 103 -5.50 -11.02 -0.90
N ARG A 104 -4.77 -11.63 0.04
CA ARG A 104 -3.49 -12.29 -0.23
C ARG A 104 -3.68 -13.51 -1.10
N THR A 105 -4.62 -14.39 -0.75
CA THR A 105 -4.91 -15.61 -1.50
C THR A 105 -5.44 -15.29 -2.90
N ASP A 106 -6.32 -14.31 -3.04
CA ASP A 106 -6.80 -13.85 -4.35
C ASP A 106 -5.67 -13.28 -5.20
N SER A 107 -4.77 -12.48 -4.61
CA SER A 107 -3.60 -11.97 -5.33
C SER A 107 -2.66 -13.09 -5.79
N GLN A 108 -2.50 -14.14 -5.00
CA GLN A 108 -1.70 -15.31 -5.37
C GLN A 108 -2.38 -16.12 -6.49
N LYS A 109 -3.70 -16.34 -6.39
CA LYS A 109 -4.49 -17.02 -7.42
C LYS A 109 -4.45 -16.28 -8.75
N VAL A 110 -4.64 -14.95 -8.75
CA VAL A 110 -4.54 -14.13 -9.96
C VAL A 110 -3.15 -14.25 -10.60
N ARG A 111 -2.07 -14.23 -9.80
CA ARG A 111 -0.72 -14.42 -10.32
C ARG A 111 -0.48 -15.80 -10.90
N ALA A 112 -0.96 -16.84 -10.22
CA ALA A 112 -0.86 -18.22 -10.70
C ALA A 112 -1.62 -18.39 -12.03
N LYS A 113 -2.84 -17.86 -12.11
CA LYS A 113 -3.65 -17.88 -13.32
C LYS A 113 -3.00 -17.15 -14.49
N ILE A 114 -2.45 -15.95 -14.27
CA ILE A 114 -1.71 -15.21 -15.32
C ILE A 114 -0.47 -16.01 -15.77
N LYS A 115 0.25 -16.62 -14.82
CA LYS A 115 1.42 -17.44 -15.14
C LYS A 115 1.03 -18.62 -16.04
N GLU A 116 -0.08 -19.28 -15.74
CA GLU A 116 -0.62 -20.41 -16.50
C GLU A 116 -1.17 -19.98 -17.87
N GLU A 117 -2.03 -18.96 -17.93
CA GLU A 117 -2.64 -18.47 -19.17
C GLU A 117 -1.60 -17.99 -20.20
N LEU A 118 -0.51 -17.39 -19.70
CA LEU A 118 0.62 -16.95 -20.51
C LEU A 118 1.69 -18.03 -20.68
N GLY A 119 1.57 -19.19 -20.04
CA GLY A 119 2.60 -20.25 -20.10
C GLY A 119 4.00 -19.74 -19.73
N LEU A 120 4.10 -18.93 -18.68
CA LEU A 120 5.37 -18.30 -18.29
C LEU A 120 6.32 -19.29 -17.63
N THR A 121 7.60 -19.19 -17.96
CA THR A 121 8.64 -19.82 -17.15
C THR A 121 8.76 -19.17 -15.77
N ASN A 122 9.47 -19.82 -14.85
CA ASN A 122 9.74 -19.24 -13.53
C ASN A 122 10.54 -17.93 -13.64
N GLU A 123 11.50 -17.91 -14.57
CA GLU A 123 12.38 -16.78 -14.85
C GLU A 123 11.58 -15.61 -15.40
N GLN A 124 10.73 -15.84 -16.41
CA GLN A 124 9.85 -14.81 -16.97
C GLN A 124 8.90 -14.25 -15.89
N ALA A 125 8.28 -15.12 -15.09
CA ALA A 125 7.39 -14.70 -14.00
C ALA A 125 8.12 -13.83 -12.95
N GLN A 126 9.37 -14.17 -12.62
CA GLN A 126 10.18 -13.42 -11.68
C GLN A 126 10.66 -12.07 -12.27
N GLN A 127 11.01 -12.02 -13.55
CA GLN A 127 11.35 -10.78 -14.25
C GLN A 127 10.13 -9.84 -14.32
N LEU A 128 8.95 -10.34 -14.70
CA LEU A 128 7.71 -9.55 -14.69
C LEU A 128 7.36 -9.03 -13.29
N LYS A 129 7.56 -9.83 -12.24
CA LYS A 129 7.37 -9.39 -10.86
C LYS A 129 8.27 -8.21 -10.52
N ASN A 130 9.53 -8.24 -10.95
CA ASN A 130 10.51 -7.17 -10.72
C ASN A 130 10.17 -5.91 -11.52
N ILE A 131 9.82 -6.04 -12.80
CA ILE A 131 9.34 -4.93 -13.65
C ILE A 131 8.13 -4.24 -13.00
N ASN A 132 7.13 -5.03 -12.60
CA ASN A 132 5.93 -4.52 -11.94
C ASN A 132 6.19 -3.91 -10.56
N LYS A 133 7.23 -4.34 -9.85
CA LYS A 133 7.65 -3.73 -8.58
C LYS A 133 8.29 -2.37 -8.85
N SER A 134 9.25 -2.31 -9.77
CA SER A 134 9.94 -1.07 -10.15
C SER A 134 8.95 -0.02 -10.64
N PHE A 135 8.01 -0.39 -11.52
CA PHE A 135 6.94 0.48 -11.99
C PHE A 135 6.13 1.07 -10.82
N ARG A 136 5.73 0.23 -9.85
CA ARG A 136 4.94 0.69 -8.69
C ARG A 136 5.71 1.67 -7.82
N ASP A 137 6.97 1.40 -7.57
CA ASP A 137 7.83 2.26 -6.74
C ASP A 137 8.02 3.63 -7.41
N GLN A 138 8.32 3.65 -8.71
CA GLN A 138 8.46 4.89 -9.49
C GLN A 138 7.14 5.66 -9.62
N ALA A 139 6.03 4.96 -9.91
CA ALA A 139 4.72 5.58 -9.99
C ALA A 139 4.28 6.17 -8.65
N LYS A 140 4.66 5.55 -7.53
CA LYS A 140 4.42 6.09 -6.19
C LYS A 140 5.20 7.39 -5.98
N ALA A 141 6.49 7.42 -6.33
CA ALA A 141 7.32 8.63 -6.25
C ALA A 141 6.71 9.78 -7.06
N ILE A 142 6.31 9.53 -8.32
CA ILE A 142 5.66 10.54 -9.18
C ILE A 142 4.35 11.08 -8.58
N ARG A 143 3.55 10.22 -7.93
CA ARG A 143 2.29 10.64 -7.29
C ARG A 143 2.51 11.46 -6.01
N GLN A 144 3.61 11.20 -5.31
CA GLN A 144 3.97 11.90 -4.07
C GLN A 144 4.74 13.20 -4.32
N ASP A 145 5.16 13.44 -5.57
CA ASP A 145 5.78 14.68 -5.99
C ASP A 145 4.74 15.82 -6.03
N ASN A 146 4.83 16.69 -5.01
CA ASN A 146 4.00 17.88 -4.85
C ASN A 146 4.54 19.08 -5.66
N GLY A 147 5.74 18.97 -6.25
CA GLY A 147 6.36 20.04 -7.04
C GLY A 147 5.92 20.06 -8.51
N ILE A 148 5.13 19.08 -8.95
CA ILE A 148 4.68 18.96 -10.34
C ILE A 148 3.17 19.17 -10.50
N SER A 149 2.80 19.79 -11.63
CA SER A 149 1.40 19.95 -12.01
C SER A 149 0.73 18.60 -12.29
N LYS A 150 -0.60 18.58 -12.27
CA LYS A 150 -1.39 17.38 -12.60
C LYS A 150 -1.12 16.88 -14.02
N GLN A 151 -0.90 17.80 -14.97
CA GLN A 151 -0.61 17.47 -16.36
C GLN A 151 0.76 16.80 -16.50
N VAL A 152 1.79 17.41 -15.92
CA VAL A 152 3.15 16.84 -15.89
C VAL A 152 3.16 15.48 -15.19
N ARG A 153 2.40 15.33 -14.10
CA ARG A 153 2.24 14.04 -13.41
C ARG A 153 1.66 12.97 -14.32
N LYS A 154 0.64 13.32 -15.11
CA LYS A 154 0.01 12.40 -16.07
C LYS A 154 1.02 11.97 -17.14
N GLU A 155 1.72 12.92 -17.75
CA GLU A 155 2.72 12.65 -18.79
C GLU A 155 3.85 11.75 -18.28
N LYS A 156 4.38 12.02 -17.08
CA LYS A 156 5.39 11.15 -16.44
C LYS A 156 4.87 9.73 -16.19
N LEU A 157 3.62 9.59 -15.74
CA LEU A 157 3.02 8.28 -15.53
C LEU A 157 2.78 7.53 -16.84
N ASP A 158 2.38 8.22 -17.91
CA ASP A 158 2.16 7.61 -19.22
C ASP A 158 3.49 7.19 -19.87
N SER A 159 4.53 8.02 -19.77
CA SER A 159 5.89 7.65 -20.16
C SER A 159 6.39 6.42 -19.38
N LEU A 160 6.18 6.38 -18.06
CA LEU A 160 6.55 5.25 -17.22
C LEU A 160 5.82 3.96 -17.61
N LYS A 161 4.54 4.04 -18.02
CA LYS A 161 3.80 2.87 -18.55
C LYS A 161 4.41 2.37 -19.84
N ASN A 162 4.80 3.26 -20.76
CA ASN A 162 5.43 2.86 -22.02
C ASN A 162 6.75 2.14 -21.75
N VAL A 163 7.57 2.66 -20.84
CA VAL A 163 8.82 2.00 -20.42
C VAL A 163 8.54 0.61 -19.84
N GLN A 164 7.55 0.49 -18.96
CA GLN A 164 7.14 -0.79 -18.40
C GLN A 164 6.70 -1.77 -19.51
N ASP A 165 5.90 -1.30 -20.46
CA ASP A 165 5.35 -2.12 -21.55
C ASP A 165 6.47 -2.65 -22.46
N SER A 166 7.45 -1.81 -22.81
CA SER A 166 8.64 -2.25 -23.56
C SER A 166 9.47 -3.29 -22.79
N GLN A 167 9.63 -3.12 -21.47
CA GLN A 167 10.33 -4.10 -20.63
C GLN A 167 9.58 -5.43 -20.57
N VAL A 168 8.24 -5.40 -20.48
CA VAL A 168 7.40 -6.61 -20.52
C VAL A 168 7.53 -7.31 -21.87
N GLN A 169 7.47 -6.55 -22.98
CA GLN A 169 7.63 -7.10 -24.33
C GLN A 169 9.00 -7.75 -24.52
N GLY A 170 10.06 -7.24 -23.90
CA GLY A 170 11.40 -7.86 -23.96
C GLY A 170 11.53 -9.18 -23.19
N VAL A 171 10.62 -9.48 -22.26
CA VAL A 171 10.62 -10.73 -21.47
C VAL A 171 9.72 -11.80 -22.07
N LEU A 172 8.66 -11.38 -22.76
CA LEU A 172 7.64 -12.25 -23.32
C LEU A 172 7.87 -12.51 -24.81
N ASN A 173 7.54 -13.71 -25.29
CA ASN A 173 7.46 -13.93 -26.73
C ASN A 173 6.22 -13.25 -27.33
N ALA A 174 6.10 -13.23 -28.66
CA ALA A 174 5.02 -12.53 -29.36
C ALA A 174 3.61 -12.98 -28.94
N ASP A 175 3.39 -14.30 -28.80
CA ASP A 175 2.10 -14.87 -28.41
C ASP A 175 1.76 -14.55 -26.95
N GLN A 176 2.75 -14.68 -26.06
CA GLN A 176 2.63 -14.35 -24.64
C GLN A 176 2.32 -12.86 -24.45
N TYR A 177 3.01 -11.99 -25.18
CA TYR A 177 2.80 -10.54 -25.11
C TYR A 177 1.40 -10.17 -25.63
N THR A 178 0.94 -10.78 -26.72
CA THR A 178 -0.41 -10.55 -27.25
C THR A 178 -1.48 -10.92 -26.22
N LYS A 179 -1.36 -12.10 -25.59
CA LYS A 179 -2.26 -12.51 -24.49
C LYS A 179 -2.18 -11.57 -23.30
N TYR A 180 -0.98 -11.13 -22.92
CA TYR A 180 -0.78 -10.19 -21.83
C TYR A 180 -1.52 -8.88 -22.05
N LYS A 181 -1.46 -8.31 -23.27
CA LYS A 181 -2.17 -7.08 -23.62
C LYS A 181 -3.69 -7.26 -23.56
N ALA A 182 -4.21 -8.38 -24.06
CA ALA A 182 -5.64 -8.70 -23.97
C ALA A 182 -6.13 -8.81 -22.52
N ILE A 183 -5.38 -9.52 -21.67
CA ILE A 183 -5.64 -9.65 -20.24
C ILE A 183 -5.62 -8.27 -19.56
N SER A 184 -4.63 -7.44 -19.87
CA SER A 184 -4.51 -6.08 -19.33
C SER A 184 -5.68 -5.18 -19.74
N ALA A 185 -6.11 -5.24 -21.00
CA ALA A 185 -7.25 -4.46 -21.50
C ALA A 185 -8.55 -4.87 -20.81
N SER A 186 -8.82 -6.17 -20.70
CA SER A 186 -10.00 -6.70 -19.99
C SER A 186 -10.03 -6.27 -18.51
N MET A 187 -8.89 -6.31 -17.82
CA MET A 187 -8.80 -5.80 -16.45
C MET A 187 -9.10 -4.30 -16.36
N GLN A 188 -8.62 -3.51 -17.33
CA GLN A 188 -8.86 -2.07 -17.38
C GLN A 188 -10.35 -1.77 -17.60
N ASP A 189 -11.01 -2.47 -18.53
CA ASP A 189 -12.44 -2.30 -18.80
C ASP A 189 -13.29 -2.68 -17.59
N ARG A 190 -12.98 -3.81 -16.94
CA ARG A 190 -13.63 -4.21 -15.70
C ARG A 190 -13.49 -3.12 -14.63
N MET A 191 -12.30 -2.55 -14.47
CA MET A 191 -12.04 -1.48 -13.50
C MET A 191 -12.81 -0.20 -13.85
N GLN A 192 -12.93 0.16 -15.12
CA GLN A 192 -13.73 1.30 -15.56
C GLN A 192 -15.23 1.07 -15.28
N ASN A 193 -15.73 -0.13 -15.56
CA ASN A 193 -17.12 -0.48 -15.31
C ASN A 193 -17.46 -0.45 -13.82
N LEU A 194 -16.58 -0.98 -12.96
CA LEU A 194 -16.74 -0.89 -11.49
C LEU A 194 -16.78 0.56 -10.98
N LYS A 195 -15.97 1.45 -11.56
CA LYS A 195 -16.01 2.88 -11.21
C LYS A 195 -17.32 3.53 -11.63
N LYS A 196 -17.85 3.17 -12.80
CA LYS A 196 -19.13 3.69 -13.32
C LYS A 196 -20.30 3.25 -12.45
N THR A 197 -20.36 1.97 -12.07
CA THR A 197 -21.44 1.45 -11.22
C THR A 197 -21.36 2.03 -9.80
N GLN A 198 -20.18 2.05 -9.18
CA GLN A 198 -20.01 2.67 -7.86
C GLN A 198 -20.29 4.18 -7.84
N SER A 199 -20.13 4.89 -8.96
CA SER A 199 -20.47 6.32 -9.04
C SER A 199 -21.98 6.58 -9.18
N ARG A 200 -22.75 5.58 -9.64
CA ARG A 200 -24.21 5.67 -9.81
C ARG A 200 -24.98 5.40 -8.51
N ASP A 201 -24.41 4.59 -7.62
CA ASP A 201 -25.10 4.12 -6.41
C ASP A 201 -24.79 4.95 -5.15
N ILE A 202 -24.19 6.15 -5.28
CA ILE A 202 -23.99 7.08 -4.15
C ILE A 202 -25.09 8.16 -4.19
N PRO A 203 -26.15 8.06 -3.37
CA PRO A 203 -27.11 9.14 -3.23
C PRO A 203 -26.42 10.38 -2.66
N GLY A 204 -26.43 11.49 -3.40
CA GLY A 204 -25.92 12.80 -2.92
C GLY A 204 -24.73 13.40 -3.66
N ARG A 205 -24.24 12.82 -4.77
CA ARG A 205 -23.19 13.44 -5.60
C ARG A 205 -23.73 14.02 -6.92
N ASN A 206 -24.82 14.78 -6.85
CA ASN A 206 -25.15 15.74 -7.91
C ASN A 206 -24.20 16.93 -7.78
N THR A 207 -23.12 16.96 -8.57
CA THR A 207 -22.46 18.24 -8.89
C THR A 207 -23.25 18.89 -10.03
N PRO A 208 -23.95 20.01 -9.80
CA PRO A 208 -24.50 20.79 -10.90
C PRO A 208 -23.39 21.62 -11.54
N GLY A 209 -23.39 21.72 -12.87
CA GLY A 209 -22.73 22.78 -13.62
C GLY A 209 -21.37 22.44 -14.22
N ARG A 210 -21.38 21.94 -15.46
CA ARG A 210 -20.40 22.33 -16.47
C ARG A 210 -21.18 23.14 -17.51
N ASN A 211 -21.11 24.46 -17.39
CA ASN A 211 -21.24 25.36 -18.53
C ASN A 211 -19.82 25.72 -18.97
#